data_AF-A0A1G2MDM1-F1
#
_entry.id   AF-A0A1G2MDM1-F1
#
_cell.length_a   1.000
_cell.length_b   1.000
_cell.length_c   1.000
_cell.angle_alpha   90.00
_cell.angle_beta   90.00
_cell.angle_gamma   90.00
#
_symmetry.space_group_name_H-M   'P 1'
#
loop_
_entity.id
_entity.type
_entity.pdbx_description
1 polymer ?
#
loop_
_entity_poly.entity_id
_entity_poly.type
_entity_poly.pdbx_seq_one_letter_code
_entity_poly.pdbx_strand_id
1 'polypeptide(L)'
;MGSNWSKGFTKETHPSVRKISETMKRKRLDNFAKWRKEMKASGRIRSSYPALLKDGDLAEFIGVVLGDGHLSKFPRTEELTVFSNLNNKGFIRRYSHLMEELFDKNPYVAKTSWSNCVRMRIYQKKLRNGLAFRIVREVRKISGFPVGFWIKRIY
;
A
#
# COMPACT_ATOMS: atom_id res chain seq x y z
N MET A 1 2.57 27.69 -26.39
CA MET A 1 3.17 28.10 -25.10
C MET A 1 2.30 27.54 -23.98
N GLY A 2 2.70 26.41 -23.37
CA GLY A 2 1.96 25.80 -22.27
C GLY A 2 2.38 26.42 -20.95
N SER A 3 1.41 26.88 -20.16
CA SER A 3 1.63 27.56 -18.87
C SER A 3 2.60 26.80 -17.97
N ASN A 4 3.70 27.44 -17.58
CA ASN A 4 4.50 27.02 -16.43
C ASN A 4 3.55 26.92 -15.24
N TRP A 5 3.23 25.70 -14.80
CA TRP A 5 2.77 25.48 -13.45
C TRP A 5 3.73 26.26 -12.54
N SER A 6 3.22 27.21 -11.75
CA SER A 6 4.07 27.97 -10.85
C SER A 6 4.84 26.96 -10.00
N LYS A 7 6.18 26.96 -10.13
CA LYS A 7 7.07 26.18 -9.27
C LYS A 7 6.99 26.80 -7.88
N GLY A 8 5.90 26.53 -7.18
CA GLY A 8 5.60 27.10 -5.87
C GLY A 8 6.74 26.82 -4.90
N PHE A 9 6.88 27.70 -3.91
CA PHE A 9 7.91 27.48 -2.91
C PHE A 9 7.57 26.28 -2.02
N THR A 10 8.58 25.47 -1.73
CA THR A 10 8.49 24.36 -0.79
C THR A 10 9.04 24.80 0.56
N LYS A 11 8.77 24.00 1.59
CA LYS A 11 9.38 24.12 2.92
C LYS A 11 10.92 24.02 2.92
N GLU A 12 11.53 23.62 1.81
CA GLU A 12 12.99 23.53 1.66
C GLU A 12 13.55 24.72 0.86
N THR A 13 12.74 25.30 -0.04
CA THR A 13 13.16 26.38 -0.93
C THR A 13 12.77 27.78 -0.43
N HIS A 14 11.78 27.94 0.46
CA HIS A 14 11.44 29.23 1.07
C HIS A 14 12.10 29.41 2.45
N PRO A 15 12.94 30.44 2.68
CA PRO A 15 13.65 30.66 3.94
C PRO A 15 12.72 30.73 5.17
N SER A 16 11.63 31.49 5.08
CA SER A 16 10.67 31.63 6.21
C SER A 16 9.97 30.31 6.56
N VAL A 17 9.53 29.56 5.56
CA VAL A 17 8.86 28.26 5.78
C VAL A 17 9.86 27.23 6.32
N ARG A 18 11.10 27.26 5.81
CA ARG A 18 12.19 26.41 6.30
C ARG A 18 12.50 26.68 7.78
N LYS A 19 12.66 27.95 8.16
CA LYS A 19 12.87 28.37 9.57
C LYS A 19 11.77 27.85 10.49
N ILE A 20 10.50 27.97 10.08
CA ILE A 20 9.35 27.46 10.86
C ILE A 20 9.44 25.94 11.00
N SER A 21 9.66 25.22 9.90
CA SER A 21 9.78 23.76 9.88
C SER A 21 10.93 23.25 10.77
N GLU A 22 12.12 23.86 10.67
CA GLU A 22 13.28 23.52 11.50
C GLU A 22 13.05 23.81 12.98
N THR A 23 12.43 24.95 13.30
CA THR A 23 12.09 25.32 14.68
C THR A 23 11.11 24.32 15.29
N MET A 24 10.07 23.93 14.54
CA MET A 24 9.09 22.93 14.98
C MET A 24 9.73 21.56 15.19
N LYS A 25 10.60 21.12 14.27
CA LYS A 25 11.38 19.87 14.42
C LYS A 25 12.28 19.90 15.66
N ARG A 26 13.04 20.99 15.85
CA ARG A 26 13.94 21.18 17.00
C ARG A 26 13.17 21.16 18.32
N LYS A 27 11.99 21.80 18.36
CA LYS A 27 11.11 21.82 19.53
C LYS A 27 10.20 20.58 19.66
N ARG A 28 10.27 19.62 18.73
CA ARG A 28 9.41 18.43 18.66
C ARG A 28 7.90 18.76 18.69
N LEU A 29 7.53 19.92 18.16
CA LEU A 29 6.14 20.37 18.09
C LEU A 29 5.45 19.76 16.86
N ASP A 30 4.31 19.11 17.09
CA ASP A 30 3.44 18.63 16.03
C ASP A 30 2.16 19.46 15.96
N ASN A 31 2.16 20.43 15.05
CA ASN A 31 1.03 21.34 14.84
C ASN A 31 -0.24 20.62 14.36
N PHE A 32 -0.13 19.37 13.90
CA PHE A 32 -1.25 18.57 13.46
C PHE A 32 -1.62 17.49 14.49
N ALA A 33 -1.05 17.47 15.70
CA ALA A 33 -1.30 16.40 16.67
C ALA A 33 -2.80 16.28 17.03
N LYS A 34 -3.41 17.42 17.36
CA LYS A 34 -4.83 17.51 17.69
C LYS A 34 -5.71 17.06 16.52
N TRP A 35 -5.49 17.66 15.34
CA TRP A 35 -6.18 17.29 14.11
C TRP A 35 -6.02 15.80 13.76
N ARG A 36 -4.80 15.23 13.87
CA ARG A 36 -4.56 13.80 13.62
C ARG A 36 -5.31 12.91 14.61
N LYS A 37 -5.44 13.32 15.87
CA LYS A 37 -6.20 12.60 16.89
C LYS A 37 -7.70 12.61 16.55
N GLU A 38 -8.23 13.76 16.14
CA GLU A 38 -9.63 13.93 15.72
C GLU A 38 -9.93 13.14 14.43
N MET A 39 -9.04 13.15 13.44
CA MET A 39 -9.20 12.38 12.20
C MET A 39 -9.12 10.87 12.43
N LYS A 40 -8.34 10.41 13.41
CA LYS A 40 -8.35 9.00 13.84
C LYS A 40 -9.64 8.64 14.56
N ALA A 41 -10.12 9.51 15.45
CA ALA A 41 -11.36 9.29 16.20
C ALA A 41 -12.59 9.25 15.28
N SER A 42 -12.61 10.09 14.25
CA SER A 42 -13.67 10.12 13.22
C SER A 42 -13.53 9.04 12.14
N GLY A 43 -12.57 8.11 12.26
CA GLY A 43 -12.36 7.02 11.29
C GLY A 43 -11.76 7.43 9.94
N ARG A 44 -11.60 8.74 9.67
CA ARG A 44 -11.00 9.25 8.42
C ARG A 44 -9.54 8.84 8.23
N ILE A 45 -8.80 8.67 9.34
CA ILE A 45 -7.45 8.11 9.33
C ILE A 45 -7.45 6.81 10.12
N ARG A 46 -7.14 5.73 9.42
CA ARG A 46 -6.95 4.41 10.05
C ARG A 46 -5.85 4.46 11.10
N SER A 47 -6.22 4.17 12.35
CA SER A 47 -5.33 4.17 13.52
C SER A 47 -4.83 2.76 13.87
N SER A 48 -5.68 1.75 13.68
CA SER A 48 -5.41 0.33 13.89
C SER A 48 -5.41 -0.42 12.55
N TYR A 49 -4.61 -1.48 12.48
CA TYR A 49 -4.54 -2.37 11.32
C TYR A 49 -4.84 -3.76 11.85
N PRO A 50 -6.09 -4.24 11.74
CA PRO A 50 -6.45 -5.56 12.24
C PRO A 50 -5.65 -6.64 11.52
N ALA A 51 -5.44 -7.77 12.18
CA ALA A 51 -4.88 -8.93 11.53
C ALA A 51 -5.86 -9.44 10.46
N LEU A 52 -5.34 -9.89 9.32
CA LEU A 52 -6.16 -10.48 8.29
C LEU A 52 -6.72 -11.83 8.77
N LEU A 53 -7.97 -12.11 8.43
CA LEU A 53 -8.59 -13.41 8.69
C LEU A 53 -7.85 -14.48 7.85
N LYS A 54 -7.47 -15.57 8.53
CA LYS A 54 -6.71 -16.66 7.92
C LYS A 54 -7.65 -17.69 7.31
N ASP A 55 -8.16 -17.40 6.12
CA ASP A 55 -9.10 -18.24 5.38
C ASP A 55 -8.58 -18.63 3.99
N GLY A 56 -9.41 -19.37 3.24
CA GLY A 56 -9.10 -19.78 1.87
C GLY A 56 -8.94 -18.60 0.91
N ASP A 57 -9.71 -17.53 1.11
CA ASP A 57 -9.67 -16.32 0.28
C ASP A 57 -8.35 -15.57 0.45
N LEU A 58 -7.85 -15.45 1.69
CA LEU A 58 -6.52 -14.92 1.95
C LEU A 58 -5.42 -15.81 1.36
N ALA A 59 -5.56 -17.14 1.44
CA ALA A 59 -4.58 -18.07 0.87
C ALA A 59 -4.54 -17.97 -0.67
N GLU A 60 -5.69 -17.90 -1.32
CA GLU A 60 -5.85 -17.65 -2.76
C GLU A 60 -5.19 -16.32 -3.14
N PHE A 61 -5.52 -15.26 -2.40
CA PHE A 61 -4.98 -13.93 -2.64
C PHE A 61 -3.45 -13.89 -2.49
N ILE A 62 -2.90 -14.54 -1.46
CA ILE A 62 -1.45 -14.69 -1.27
C ILE A 62 -0.81 -15.40 -2.47
N GLY A 63 -1.44 -16.45 -3.00
CA GLY A 63 -0.98 -17.13 -4.21
C GLY A 63 -0.89 -16.20 -5.41
N VAL A 64 -1.91 -15.36 -5.63
CA VAL A 64 -1.90 -14.36 -6.70
C VAL A 64 -0.85 -13.28 -6.47
N VAL A 65 -0.68 -12.81 -5.23
CA VAL A 65 0.36 -11.83 -4.92
C VAL A 65 1.77 -12.39 -5.16
N LEU A 66 1.97 -13.69 -4.96
CA LEU A 66 3.25 -14.36 -5.24
C LEU A 66 3.51 -14.55 -6.75
N GLY A 67 2.47 -14.80 -7.55
CA GLY A 67 2.59 -14.97 -8.99
C GLY A 67 2.67 -13.64 -9.75
N ASP A 68 1.62 -12.83 -9.64
CA ASP A 68 1.38 -11.63 -10.44
C ASP A 68 1.35 -10.34 -9.59
N GLY A 69 1.82 -10.42 -8.34
CA GLY A 69 1.84 -9.30 -7.41
C GLY A 69 3.20 -8.62 -7.28
N HIS A 70 3.17 -7.40 -6.77
CA HIS A 70 4.35 -6.62 -6.42
C HIS A 70 4.10 -5.78 -5.18
N LEU A 71 5.00 -5.85 -4.20
CA LEU A 71 4.88 -5.17 -2.92
C LEU A 71 6.02 -4.16 -2.71
N SER A 72 5.76 -2.88 -3.02
CA SER A 72 6.73 -1.80 -2.88
C SER A 72 6.68 -1.14 -1.50
N LYS A 73 7.82 -0.63 -1.03
CA LYS A 73 7.93 0.14 0.22
C LYS A 73 8.36 1.57 -0.08
N PHE A 74 7.59 2.52 0.41
CA PHE A 74 7.89 3.96 0.35
C PHE A 74 8.18 4.49 1.77
N PRO A 75 8.79 5.68 1.92
CA PRO A 75 9.16 6.22 3.24
C PRO A 75 8.00 6.35 4.25
N ARG A 76 6.75 6.50 3.77
CA ARG A 76 5.56 6.74 4.62
C ARG A 76 4.43 5.72 4.41
N THR A 77 4.51 4.83 3.42
CA THR A 77 3.45 3.89 3.06
C THR A 77 4.05 2.67 2.37
N GLU A 78 3.25 1.62 2.23
CA GLU A 78 3.53 0.50 1.34
C GLU A 78 2.51 0.52 0.20
N GLU A 79 2.82 -0.19 -0.87
CA GLU A 79 1.96 -0.36 -2.03
C GLU A 79 1.95 -1.83 -2.43
N LEU A 80 0.76 -2.40 -2.53
CA LEU A 80 0.54 -3.68 -3.16
C LEU A 80 -0.11 -3.45 -4.52
N THR A 81 0.49 -4.02 -5.56
CA THR A 81 -0.03 -4.02 -6.92
C THR A 81 -0.21 -5.45 -7.39
N VAL A 82 -1.35 -5.77 -7.98
CA VAL A 82 -1.59 -7.01 -8.73
C VAL A 82 -1.82 -6.64 -10.19
N PHE A 83 -1.18 -7.38 -11.09
CA PHE A 83 -1.29 -7.19 -12.54
C PHE A 83 -2.23 -8.24 -13.13
N SER A 84 -2.99 -7.87 -14.15
CA SER A 84 -3.82 -8.82 -14.90
C SER A 84 -3.95 -8.40 -16.35
N ASN A 85 -4.27 -9.34 -17.24
CA ASN A 85 -4.67 -9.02 -18.60
C ASN A 85 -6.09 -8.44 -18.61
N LEU A 86 -6.32 -7.37 -19.36
CA LEU A 86 -7.64 -6.71 -19.46
C LEU A 86 -8.76 -7.66 -19.89
N ASN A 87 -8.44 -8.69 -20.68
CA ASN A 87 -9.43 -9.66 -21.15
C ASN A 87 -9.94 -10.54 -20.00
N ASN A 88 -9.20 -10.66 -18.91
CA ASN A 88 -9.57 -11.49 -17.76
C ASN A 88 -10.45 -10.70 -16.76
N LYS A 89 -11.65 -10.32 -17.21
CA LYS A 89 -12.61 -9.53 -16.42
C LYS A 89 -13.04 -10.23 -15.13
N GLY A 90 -13.10 -11.57 -15.13
CA GLY A 90 -13.43 -12.38 -13.95
C GLY A 90 -12.38 -12.23 -12.86
N PHE A 91 -11.10 -12.41 -13.23
CA PHE A 91 -9.96 -12.21 -12.34
C PHE A 91 -9.92 -10.79 -11.78
N ILE A 92 -10.05 -9.77 -12.64
CA ILE A 92 -10.01 -8.37 -12.20
C ILE A 92 -11.09 -8.10 -11.15
N ARG A 93 -12.33 -8.56 -11.37
CA ARG A 93 -13.44 -8.37 -10.42
C ARG A 93 -13.22 -9.11 -9.10
N ARG A 94 -12.80 -10.38 -9.15
CA ARG A 94 -12.55 -11.19 -7.94
C ARG A 94 -11.45 -10.57 -7.10
N TYR A 95 -10.31 -10.25 -7.68
CA TYR A 95 -9.18 -9.74 -6.92
C TYR A 95 -9.33 -8.27 -6.53
N SER A 96 -10.06 -7.45 -7.29
CA SER A 96 -10.41 -6.11 -6.79
C SER A 96 -11.31 -6.18 -5.57
N HIS A 97 -12.28 -7.10 -5.56
CA HIS A 97 -13.18 -7.29 -4.42
C HIS A 97 -12.43 -7.88 -3.22
N LEU A 98 -11.60 -8.92 -3.40
CA LEU A 98 -10.76 -9.47 -2.34
C LEU A 98 -9.82 -8.41 -1.74
N MET A 99 -9.23 -7.55 -2.56
CA MET A 99 -8.40 -6.44 -2.07
C MET A 99 -9.22 -5.46 -1.22
N GLU A 100 -10.45 -5.15 -1.62
CA GLU A 100 -11.35 -4.27 -0.87
C GLU A 100 -11.72 -4.88 0.48
N GLU A 101 -12.13 -6.15 0.52
CA GLU A 101 -12.51 -6.87 1.74
C GLU A 101 -11.32 -7.05 2.70
N LEU A 102 -10.19 -7.54 2.21
CA LEU A 102 -9.01 -7.81 3.05
C LEU A 102 -8.41 -6.54 3.64
N PHE A 103 -8.40 -5.45 2.87
CA PHE A 103 -7.75 -4.21 3.29
C PHE A 103 -8.73 -3.11 3.70
N ASP A 104 -10.04 -3.34 3.62
CA ASP A 104 -11.09 -2.36 3.96
C ASP A 104 -10.82 -1.01 3.27
N LYS A 105 -10.50 -1.12 1.97
CA LYS A 105 -10.11 0.01 1.13
C LYS A 105 -10.20 -0.35 -0.34
N ASN A 106 -10.93 0.48 -1.07
CA ASN A 106 -11.16 0.29 -2.50
C ASN A 106 -9.82 0.36 -3.27
N PRO A 107 -9.45 -0.68 -4.02
CA PRO A 107 -8.24 -0.65 -4.82
C PRO A 107 -8.41 0.29 -6.01
N TYR A 108 -7.32 0.96 -6.38
CA TYR A 108 -7.25 1.69 -7.64
C TYR A 108 -7.08 0.70 -8.78
N VAL A 109 -8.07 0.62 -9.67
CA VAL A 109 -8.05 -0.27 -10.84
C VAL A 109 -7.94 0.58 -12.10
N ALA A 110 -6.84 0.41 -12.85
CA ALA A 110 -6.65 1.15 -14.09
C ALA A 110 -5.92 0.34 -15.15
N LYS A 111 -6.34 0.50 -16.40
CA LYS A 111 -5.60 0.02 -17.57
C LYS A 111 -4.33 0.84 -17.74
N THR A 112 -3.24 0.17 -18.08
CA THR A 112 -2.00 0.84 -18.50
C THR A 112 -2.17 1.33 -19.94
N SER A 113 -1.79 2.59 -20.21
CA SER A 113 -1.99 3.25 -21.51
C SER A 113 -1.34 2.55 -22.70
N TRP A 114 -0.21 1.87 -22.47
CA TRP A 114 0.63 1.26 -23.52
C TRP A 114 0.56 -0.28 -23.55
N SER A 115 -0.30 -0.92 -22.76
CA SER A 115 -0.40 -2.39 -22.76
C SER A 115 -1.80 -2.89 -22.43
N ASN A 116 -2.10 -4.15 -22.77
CA ASN A 116 -3.36 -4.79 -22.38
C ASN A 116 -3.37 -5.26 -20.91
N CYS A 117 -2.68 -4.51 -20.04
CA CYS A 117 -2.50 -4.83 -18.64
C CYS A 117 -3.31 -3.88 -17.76
N VAL A 118 -4.06 -4.46 -16.82
CA VAL A 118 -4.76 -3.77 -15.75
C VAL A 118 -3.93 -3.89 -14.47
N ARG A 119 -3.81 -2.77 -13.76
CA ARG A 119 -3.16 -2.67 -12.46
C ARG A 119 -4.21 -2.44 -11.39
N MET A 120 -4.28 -3.33 -10.42
CA MET A 120 -5.08 -3.19 -9.20
C MET A 120 -4.12 -2.84 -8.07
N ARG A 121 -4.23 -1.63 -7.51
CA ARG A 121 -3.24 -1.06 -6.58
C ARG A 121 -3.89 -0.62 -5.29
N ILE A 122 -3.22 -0.88 -4.17
CA ILE A 122 -3.61 -0.34 -2.87
C ILE A 122 -2.41 0.25 -2.15
N TYR A 123 -2.58 1.48 -1.67
CA TYR A 123 -1.62 2.15 -0.81
C TYR A 123 -2.07 2.09 0.63
N GLN A 124 -1.33 1.40 1.48
CA GLN A 124 -1.64 1.29 2.90
C GLN A 124 -0.36 1.04 3.71
N LYS A 125 -0.34 1.46 4.98
CA LYS A 125 0.75 1.13 5.89
C LYS A 125 0.59 -0.30 6.41
N LYS A 126 1.70 -0.99 6.68
CA LYS A 126 1.71 -2.34 7.28
C LYS A 126 1.02 -3.41 6.42
N LEU A 127 0.95 -3.24 5.11
CA LEU A 127 0.49 -4.28 4.18
C LEU A 127 1.35 -5.54 4.32
N ARG A 128 2.66 -5.36 4.47
CA ARG A 128 3.64 -6.45 4.66
C ARG A 128 3.36 -7.30 5.89
N ASN A 129 2.99 -6.65 6.99
CA ASN A 129 2.72 -7.33 8.26
C ASN A 129 1.41 -8.13 8.19
N GLY A 130 0.40 -7.64 7.49
CA GLY A 130 -0.89 -8.31 7.35
C GLY A 130 -0.80 -9.59 6.52
N LEU A 131 -0.07 -9.56 5.40
CA LEU A 131 0.07 -10.68 4.48
C LEU A 131 1.09 -11.76 4.93
N ALA A 132 1.65 -11.64 6.13
CA ALA A 132 2.76 -12.46 6.62
C ALA A 132 4.02 -12.48 5.71
N PHE A 133 4.10 -11.61 4.69
CA PHE A 133 5.27 -11.46 3.84
C PHE A 133 6.38 -10.71 4.58
N ARG A 134 7.33 -11.45 5.13
CA ARG A 134 8.64 -10.89 5.46
C ARG A 134 9.35 -10.64 4.12
N ILE A 135 9.42 -9.39 3.65
CA ILE A 135 10.31 -9.06 2.52
C ILE A 135 11.72 -9.35 2.98
N VAL A 136 12.21 -10.52 2.59
CA VAL A 136 13.62 -10.72 2.40
C VAL A 136 13.93 -9.99 1.08
N ARG A 137 14.85 -9.02 1.11
CA ARG A 137 15.39 -8.37 -0.10
C ARG A 137 16.19 -9.35 -0.99
N GLU A 138 16.18 -10.63 -0.66
CA GLU A 138 17.06 -11.68 -1.14
C GLU A 138 16.26 -12.87 -1.70
N VAL A 139 15.21 -12.63 -2.50
CA VAL A 139 14.44 -13.69 -3.17
C VAL A 139 15.21 -14.26 -4.38
N ARG A 140 16.51 -14.51 -4.21
CA ARG A 140 17.28 -15.37 -5.11
C ARG A 140 18.14 -16.40 -4.38
N LYS A 141 18.14 -16.46 -3.04
CA LYS A 141 19.03 -17.38 -2.30
C LYS A 141 18.42 -18.11 -1.09
N ILE A 142 17.12 -18.05 -0.85
CA ILE A 142 16.51 -18.81 0.25
C ILE A 142 15.48 -19.80 -0.31
N SER A 143 15.94 -21.03 -0.49
CA SER A 143 15.13 -22.24 -0.50
C SER A 143 14.37 -22.31 0.83
N GLY A 144 13.14 -21.79 0.86
CA GLY A 144 12.31 -21.75 2.06
C GLY A 144 11.61 -20.40 2.21
N PHE A 145 10.60 -20.14 1.37
CA PHE A 145 9.67 -19.05 1.64
C PHE A 145 8.82 -19.42 2.86
N PRO A 146 8.73 -18.57 3.90
CA PRO A 146 7.78 -18.76 4.97
C PRO A 146 6.41 -18.29 4.45
N VAL A 147 5.80 -19.05 3.55
CA VAL A 147 4.34 -19.03 3.45
C VAL A 147 3.88 -19.47 4.83
N GLY A 148 3.17 -18.59 5.55
CA GLY A 148 2.98 -18.75 6.99
C GLY A 148 2.51 -20.16 7.35
N PHE A 149 3.04 -20.73 8.43
CA PHE A 149 2.77 -22.08 8.97
C PHE A 149 1.28 -22.49 9.08
N TRP A 150 0.35 -21.56 8.85
CA TRP A 150 -1.09 -21.75 8.88
C TRP A 150 -1.70 -22.21 7.54
N ILE A 151 -1.04 -21.97 6.40
CA ILE A 151 -1.46 -22.51 5.10
C ILE A 151 -0.91 -23.94 5.00
N LYS A 152 -1.69 -24.91 5.49
CA LYS A 152 -1.35 -26.34 5.33
C LYS A 152 -1.65 -26.76 3.90
N ARG A 153 -0.69 -27.45 3.29
CA ARG A 153 -0.82 -28.07 1.96
C ARG A 153 -1.90 -29.15 2.06
N ILE A 154 -3.09 -28.86 1.55
CA ILE A 154 -4.11 -29.88 1.32
C ILE A 154 -3.66 -30.59 0.05
N TYR A 155 -3.07 -31.77 0.23
CA TYR A 155 -2.82 -32.71 -0.87
C TYR A 155 -4.05 -33.56 -1.08
#